data_AF-A0A497J877-F1
#
_entry.id   AF-A0A497J877-F1
#
_cell.length_a   1.000
_cell.length_b   1.000
_cell.length_c   1.000
_cell.angle_alpha   90.00
_cell.angle_beta   90.00
_cell.angle_gamma   90.00
#
_symmetry.space_group_name_H-M   'P 1'
#
loop_
_entity.id
_entity.type
_entity.pdbx_description
1 polymer ?
#
loop_
_entity_poly.entity_id
_entity_poly.type
_entity_poly.pdbx_seq_one_letter_code
_entity_poly.pdbx_strand_id
1 'polypeptide(L)'
;MACALIIFAWHLLAIMLNSVALPSPLEVLFTFINQRSFLLPHLLISLIRVVCGIALAVSLAVPLGLLSYEDEIDKIVAPIVYLLYPIPHIVLLP
;
A
#
# COMPACT_ATOMS: atom_id res chain seq x y z
N MET A 1 -23.32 12.35 4.62
CA MET A 1 -24.43 11.55 4.01
C MET A 1 -23.94 10.25 3.40
N ALA A 2 -22.94 10.26 2.50
CA ALA A 2 -22.45 9.05 1.82
C ALA A 2 -21.99 7.93 2.77
N CYS A 3 -21.20 8.23 3.81
CA CYS A 3 -20.71 7.19 4.72
C CYS A 3 -21.83 6.47 5.47
N ALA A 4 -22.86 7.19 5.91
CA ALA A 4 -24.00 6.60 6.60
C ALA A 4 -24.79 5.68 5.66
N LEU A 5 -24.95 6.07 4.39
CA LEU A 5 -25.61 5.24 3.38
C LEU A 5 -24.82 3.96 3.10
N ILE A 6 -23.49 4.04 3.02
CA ILE A 6 -22.62 2.87 2.84
C ILE A 6 -22.70 1.93 4.04
N ILE A 7 -22.63 2.45 5.27
CA ILE A 7 -22.74 1.65 6.49
C ILE A 7 -24.12 0.98 6.57
N PHE A 8 -25.18 1.71 6.23
CA PHE A 8 -26.53 1.17 6.21
C PHE A 8 -26.68 0.07 5.14
N ALA A 9 -26.21 0.30 3.92
CA ALA A 9 -26.24 -0.69 2.85
C ALA A 9 -25.43 -1.95 3.21
N TRP A 10 -24.23 -1.78 3.79
CA TRP A 10 -23.42 -2.89 4.28
C TRP A 10 -24.16 -3.65 5.39
N HIS A 11 -24.71 -2.97 6.39
CA HIS A 11 -25.46 -3.62 7.47
C HIS A 11 -26.65 -4.41 6.94
N LEU A 12 -27.41 -3.83 6.01
CA LEU A 12 -28.53 -4.52 5.35
C LEU A 12 -28.07 -5.76 4.61
N LEU A 13 -27.01 -5.65 3.79
CA LEU A 13 -26.44 -6.78 3.07
C LEU A 13 -25.89 -7.87 3.99
N ALA A 14 -25.25 -7.50 5.11
CA ALA A 14 -24.74 -8.45 6.10
C ALA A 14 -25.87 -9.30 6.69
N ILE A 15 -27.01 -8.68 7.02
CA ILE A 15 -28.20 -9.38 7.52
C ILE A 15 -28.82 -10.25 6.42
N MET A 16 -28.97 -9.72 5.20
CA MET A 16 -29.60 -10.46 4.09
C MET A 16 -28.79 -11.66 3.63
N LEU A 17 -27.46 -11.55 3.62
CA LEU A 17 -26.55 -12.61 3.18
C LEU A 17 -26.25 -13.62 4.28
N ASN A 18 -26.31 -13.20 5.55
CA ASN A 18 -26.04 -14.02 6.74
C ASN A 18 -24.81 -14.94 6.56
N SER A 19 -23.70 -14.34 6.10
CA SER A 19 -22.49 -15.05 5.70
C SER A 19 -21.29 -14.56 6.50
N VAL A 20 -20.41 -15.50 6.88
CA VAL A 20 -19.13 -15.21 7.54
C VAL A 20 -18.24 -14.32 6.68
N ALA A 21 -18.43 -14.31 5.35
CA ALA A 21 -17.69 -13.45 4.45
C ALA A 21 -18.06 -11.95 4.57
N LEU A 22 -19.25 -11.61 5.08
CA LEU A 22 -19.70 -10.23 5.24
C LEU A 22 -20.31 -10.03 6.64
N PRO A 23 -19.48 -9.98 7.70
CA PRO A 23 -19.95 -9.72 9.05
C PRO A 23 -20.52 -8.31 9.17
N SER A 24 -21.30 -8.07 10.24
CA SER A 24 -21.93 -6.77 10.43
C SER A 24 -20.88 -5.68 10.74
N PRO A 25 -21.12 -4.42 10.32
CA PRO A 25 -20.19 -3.33 10.59
C PRO A 25 -19.87 -3.14 12.08
N LEU A 26 -20.83 -3.43 12.97
CA LEU A 26 -20.64 -3.40 14.42
C LEU A 26 -19.68 -4.50 14.89
N GLU A 27 -19.85 -5.73 14.42
CA GLU A 27 -18.93 -6.85 14.74
C GLU A 27 -17.50 -6.56 14.29
N VAL A 28 -17.34 -5.99 13.09
CA VAL A 28 -16.02 -5.59 12.58
C VAL A 28 -15.41 -4.50 13.45
N LEU A 29 -16.19 -3.49 13.85
CA LEU A 29 -15.71 -2.42 14.72
C LEU A 29 -15.26 -2.94 16.09
N PHE A 30 -16.07 -3.80 16.73
CA PHE A 30 -15.70 -4.40 18.01
C PHE A 30 -14.46 -5.30 17.89
N THR A 31 -14.39 -6.12 16.86
CA THR A 31 -13.22 -6.99 16.61
C THR A 31 -11.96 -6.16 16.38
N PHE A 32 -12.05 -5.08 15.59
CA PHE A 32 -10.94 -4.17 15.34
C PHE A 32 -10.41 -3.52 16.62
N ILE A 33 -11.31 -3.03 17.48
CA ILE A 33 -10.93 -2.44 18.77
C ILE A 33 -10.30 -3.48 19.70
N ASN A 34 -10.88 -4.68 19.78
CA ASN A 34 -10.40 -5.76 20.64
C ASN A 34 -9.03 -6.28 20.18
N GLN A 35 -8.79 -6.34 18.87
CA GLN A 35 -7.54 -6.83 18.29
C GLN A 35 -6.51 -5.72 18.03
N ARG A 36 -6.76 -4.50 18.49
CA ARG A 36 -5.87 -3.35 18.24
C ARG A 36 -4.42 -3.58 18.68
N SER A 37 -4.20 -4.30 19.78
CA SER A 37 -2.85 -4.58 20.31
C SER A 37 -2.02 -5.46 19.36
N PHE A 38 -2.70 -6.28 18.55
CA PHE A 38 -2.08 -7.07 17.50
C PHE A 38 -2.01 -6.29 16.18
N LEU A 39 -3.11 -5.64 15.78
CA LEU A 39 -3.21 -4.95 14.50
C LEU A 39 -2.34 -3.70 14.41
N LEU A 40 -2.28 -2.87 15.47
CA LEU A 40 -1.56 -1.60 15.44
C LEU A 40 -0.05 -1.77 15.21
N PRO A 41 0.67 -2.66 15.93
CA PRO A 41 2.09 -2.89 15.63
C PRO A 41 2.34 -3.35 14.20
N HIS A 42 1.49 -4.24 13.65
CA HIS A 42 1.62 -4.72 12.28
C HIS A 42 1.34 -3.64 11.23
N LEU A 43 0.38 -2.76 11.50
CA LEU A 43 0.10 -1.58 10.69
C LEU A 43 1.30 -0.62 10.72
N LEU A 44 1.82 -0.32 11.91
CA LEU A 44 2.93 0.60 12.11
C LEU A 44 4.21 0.11 11.46
N ILE A 45 4.58 -1.17 11.65
CA ILE A 45 5.80 -1.70 11.04
C ILE A 45 5.70 -1.72 9.51
N SER A 46 4.51 -1.99 8.96
CA SER A 46 4.27 -1.92 7.52
C SER A 46 4.34 -0.49 7.00
N LEU A 47 3.79 0.46 7.74
CA LEU A 47 3.83 1.88 7.40
C LEU A 47 5.27 2.41 7.45
N ILE A 48 6.04 2.08 8.49
CA ILE A 48 7.45 2.44 8.61
C ILE A 48 8.23 1.88 7.42
N ARG A 49 8.03 0.61 7.06
CA ARG A 49 8.71 -0.01 5.92
C ARG A 49 8.42 0.73 4.61
N VAL A 50 7.17 1.11 4.36
CA VAL A 50 6.79 1.87 3.15
C VAL A 50 7.44 3.26 3.16
N VAL A 51 7.35 3.99 4.27
CA VAL A 51 7.91 5.34 4.40
C VAL A 51 9.44 5.30 4.23
N CYS A 52 10.13 4.37 4.88
CA CYS A 52 11.58 4.20 4.71
C CYS A 52 11.94 3.82 3.27
N GLY A 53 11.18 2.91 2.64
CA GLY A 53 11.40 2.52 1.24
C GLY A 53 11.28 3.70 0.28
N ILE A 54 10.23 4.53 0.44
CA ILE A 54 10.03 5.74 -0.36
C ILE A 54 11.14 6.75 -0.08
N ALA A 55 11.48 6.99 1.19
CA ALA A 55 12.53 7.94 1.55
C ALA A 55 13.89 7.57 0.94
N LEU A 56 14.26 6.28 1.01
CA LEU A 56 15.47 5.77 0.37
C LEU A 56 15.41 5.90 -1.14
N ALA A 57 14.30 5.48 -1.77
CA ALA A 57 14.12 5.59 -3.21
C ALA A 57 14.24 7.05 -3.69
N VAL A 58 13.56 7.99 -3.03
CA VAL A 58 13.64 9.42 -3.36
C VAL A 58 15.04 9.96 -3.15
N SER A 59 15.69 9.62 -2.02
CA SER A 59 17.04 10.11 -1.70
C SER A 59 18.10 9.70 -2.72
N LEU A 60 17.90 8.59 -3.44
CA LEU A 60 18.82 8.09 -4.46
C LEU A 60 18.37 8.47 -5.87
N ALA A 61 17.09 8.28 -6.18
CA ALA A 61 16.55 8.50 -7.52
C ALA A 61 16.53 9.98 -7.90
N VAL A 62 16.27 10.89 -6.96
CA VAL A 62 16.27 12.34 -7.24
C VAL A 62 17.66 12.85 -7.64
N PRO A 63 18.74 12.65 -6.85
CA PRO A 63 20.06 13.12 -7.28
C PRO A 63 20.54 12.40 -8.54
N LEU A 64 20.28 11.10 -8.71
CA LEU A 64 20.62 10.39 -9.95
C LEU A 64 19.87 10.95 -11.16
N GLY A 65 18.58 11.25 -11.01
CA GLY A 65 17.77 11.87 -12.05
C GLY A 65 18.26 13.27 -12.42
N LEU A 66 18.67 14.08 -11.43
CA LEU A 66 19.25 15.40 -11.68
C LEU A 66 20.61 15.32 -12.39
N LEU A 67 21.47 14.38 -11.98
CA LEU A 67 22.77 14.15 -12.63
C LEU A 67 22.64 13.63 -14.06
N SER A 68 21.54 12.97 -14.41
CA SER A 68 21.24 12.51 -15.77
C SER A 68 20.90 13.65 -16.75
N TYR A 69 21.00 14.91 -16.31
CA TYR A 69 21.07 16.03 -17.24
C TYR A 69 22.31 15.96 -18.16
N GLU A 70 23.41 15.37 -17.68
CA GLU A 70 24.62 15.17 -18.48
C GLU A 70 24.53 13.91 -19.34
N ASP A 71 24.82 14.03 -20.64
CA ASP A 71 24.70 12.96 -21.64
C ASP A 71 25.51 11.69 -21.29
N GLU A 72 26.63 11.82 -20.57
CA GLU A 72 27.45 10.67 -20.16
C GLU A 72 26.76 9.84 -19.07
N ILE A 73 26.07 10.51 -18.14
CA ILE A 73 25.38 9.86 -17.02
C ILE A 73 24.07 9.26 -17.51
N ASP A 74 23.33 10.00 -18.36
CA ASP A 74 22.06 9.53 -18.92
C ASP A 74 22.21 8.22 -19.71
N LYS A 75 23.29 8.09 -20.51
CA LYS A 75 23.61 6.86 -21.26
C LYS A 75 23.75 5.60 -20.39
N ILE A 76 24.07 5.77 -19.11
CA ILE A 76 24.18 4.65 -18.14
C ILE A 76 22.87 4.47 -17.39
N VAL A 77 22.26 5.55 -16.91
CA VAL A 77 21.06 5.50 -16.06
C VAL A 77 19.81 5.13 -16.86
N ALA A 78 19.61 5.71 -18.04
CA ALA A 78 18.40 5.50 -18.83
C ALA A 78 18.16 4.02 -19.20
N PRO A 79 19.14 3.26 -19.72
CA PRO A 79 18.94 1.83 -20.02
C PRO A 79 18.53 1.00 -18.80
N ILE A 80 19.09 1.29 -17.62
CA ILE A 80 18.75 0.58 -16.38
C ILE A 80 17.30 0.87 -15.99
N VAL A 81 16.90 2.15 -16.03
CA VAL A 81 15.51 2.55 -15.71
C VAL A 81 14.52 1.93 -16.70
N TYR A 82 14.79 2.00 -18.00
CA TYR A 82 13.92 1.42 -19.04
C TYR A 82 13.84 -0.11 -18.95
N LEU A 83 14.93 -0.78 -18.55
CA LEU A 83 14.93 -2.23 -18.37
C LEU A 83 14.14 -2.65 -17.13
N LEU A 84 14.25 -1.91 -16.03
CA LEU A 84 13.57 -2.23 -14.77
C LEU A 84 12.08 -1.87 -14.80
N TYR A 85 11.69 -0.81 -15.52
CA TYR A 85 10.30 -0.33 -15.58
C TYR A 85 9.25 -1.41 -15.97
N PRO A 86 9.47 -2.26 -17.00
CA PRO A 86 8.50 -3.27 -17.39
C PRO A 86 8.58 -4.56 -16.55
N ILE A 87 9.56 -4.71 -15.64
CA ILE A 87 9.73 -5.97 -14.91
C ILE A 87 8.58 -6.12 -13.90
N PRO A 88 7.77 -7.18 -14.01
CA PRO A 88 6.71 -7.41 -13.05
C PRO A 88 7.32 -7.68 -11.68
N HIS A 89 6.83 -6.98 -10.65
CA HIS A 89 7.32 -7.15 -9.27
C HIS A 89 7.30 -8.61 -8.79
N ILE A 90 6.38 -9.44 -9.32
CA ILE A 90 6.29 -10.86 -8.96
C ILE A 90 7.51 -11.69 -9.38
N VAL A 91 8.27 -11.24 -10.38
CA VAL A 91 9.52 -11.88 -10.83
C VAL A 91 10.69 -11.53 -9.91
N LEU A 92 10.55 -10.46 -9.12
CA LEU A 92 11.58 -9.96 -8.20
C LEU A 92 11.35 -10.43 -6.75
N LEU A 93 10.27 -11.16 -6.47
CA LEU A 93 10.04 -11.80 -5.18
C LEU A 93 10.83 -13.13 -5.12
N PRO A 94 11.51 -13.45 -4.01
CA PRO A 94 12.18 -14.74 -3.83
C PRO A 94 11.19 -15.92 -3.74
#